data_AF-A0A520ABJ8-F1
#
_entry.id   AF-A0A520ABJ8-F1
#
_cell.length_a   1.000
_cell.length_b   1.000
_cell.length_c   1.000
_cell.angle_alpha   90.00
_cell.angle_beta   90.00
_cell.angle_gamma   90.00
#
_symmetry.space_group_name_H-M   'P 1'
#
loop_
_entity.id
_entity.type
_entity.pdbx_description
1 polymer ?
#
loop_
_entity_poly.entity_id
_entity_poly.type
_entity_poly.pdbx_seq_one_letter_code
_entity_poly.pdbx_strand_id
1 'polypeptide(L)'
;MRVLHSADWQLGRAFGRFEPDVRAALVEARFDAIDAIGQAARTHDVSHVLVAGDVFDTEGPEDRTIVQALSRMERYPCRWWLLPGNHDYARNGGLWDRVRARRTANVMILTEPHPQEMEDGVWLLPAPLTHRHNLDDPTAEFDTMATPGARLRI
;
A
#
# COMPACT_ATOMS: atom_id res chain seq x y z
N MET A 1 -9.22 12.50 -14.03
CA MET A 1 -9.04 11.79 -12.74
C MET A 1 -7.92 12.45 -11.95
N ARG A 2 -7.99 12.43 -10.62
CA ARG A 2 -6.87 12.78 -9.73
C ARG A 2 -6.55 11.57 -8.86
N VAL A 3 -5.26 11.34 -8.63
CA VAL A 3 -4.76 10.30 -7.72
C VAL A 3 -3.77 10.93 -6.76
N LEU A 4 -3.71 10.39 -5.54
CA LEU A 4 -2.65 10.71 -4.59
C LEU A 4 -1.73 9.51 -4.54
N HIS A 5 -0.44 9.73 -4.80
CA HIS A 5 0.57 8.67 -4.79
C HIS A 5 1.53 8.87 -3.61
N SER A 6 1.86 7.78 -2.92
CA SER A 6 2.82 7.72 -1.82
C SER A 6 3.54 6.35 -1.83
N ALA A 7 4.57 6.19 -1.01
CA ALA A 7 5.32 4.95 -0.80
C ALA A 7 6.11 5.03 0.52
N ASP A 8 6.80 3.95 0.90
CA ASP A 8 7.82 3.93 1.97
C ASP A 8 7.32 4.35 3.36
N TRP A 9 6.11 3.90 3.72
CA TRP A 9 5.54 4.18 5.03
C TRP A 9 6.31 3.49 6.14
N GLN A 10 6.78 2.26 5.89
CA GLN A 10 7.61 1.48 6.81
C GLN A 10 6.98 1.36 8.21
N LEU A 11 5.69 1.01 8.25
CA LEU A 11 4.94 0.83 9.49
C LEU A 11 5.56 -0.29 10.33
N GLY A 12 5.74 -0.02 11.63
CA GLY A 12 6.38 -0.95 12.57
C GLY A 12 7.89 -0.76 12.71
N ARG A 13 8.51 0.22 12.03
CA ARG A 13 9.93 0.52 12.19
C ARG A 13 10.28 0.86 13.64
N ALA A 14 11.24 0.13 14.22
CA ALA A 14 11.50 0.17 15.66
C ALA A 14 12.32 1.39 16.16
N PHE A 15 12.96 2.15 15.27
CA PHE A 15 13.77 3.35 15.60
C PHE A 15 14.74 3.17 16.79
N GLY A 16 15.37 2.00 16.91
CA GLY A 16 16.10 1.57 18.12
C GLY A 16 17.29 2.44 18.57
N ARG A 17 17.80 3.31 17.69
CA ARG A 17 18.91 4.24 17.98
C ARG A 17 18.50 5.49 18.76
N PHE A 18 17.20 5.70 18.96
CA PHE A 18 16.65 6.87 19.65
C PHE A 18 16.15 6.51 21.05
N GLU A 19 16.14 7.51 21.93
CA GLU A 19 15.56 7.45 23.28
C GLU A 19 14.08 7.04 23.25
N PRO A 20 13.55 6.40 24.31
CA PRO A 20 12.20 5.82 24.32
C PRO A 20 11.07 6.75 23.87
N ASP A 21 11.04 7.99 24.36
CA ASP A 21 9.98 8.95 24.02
C ASP A 21 10.07 9.38 22.55
N VAL A 22 11.29 9.60 22.05
CA VAL A 22 11.53 9.94 20.64
C VAL A 22 11.15 8.77 19.73
N ARG A 23 11.47 7.54 20.13
CA ARG A 23 11.07 6.33 19.41
C ARG A 23 9.55 6.23 19.29
N ALA A 24 8.84 6.41 20.40
CA ALA A 24 7.37 6.35 20.40
C ALA A 24 6.77 7.40 19.46
N ALA A 25 7.28 8.64 19.51
CA ALA A 25 6.85 9.71 18.60
C ALA A 25 7.13 9.40 17.12
N LEU A 26 8.30 8.84 16.80
CA LEU A 26 8.65 8.47 15.42
C LEU A 26 7.80 7.32 14.88
N VAL A 27 7.47 6.33 15.71
CA VAL A 27 6.55 5.24 15.34
C VAL A 27 5.17 5.81 15.02
N GLU A 28 4.64 6.67 15.89
CA GLU A 28 3.31 7.25 15.69
C GLU A 28 3.27 8.17 14.47
N ALA A 29 4.33 8.95 14.21
CA ALA A 29 4.43 9.80 13.03
C ALA A 29 4.28 9.03 11.71
N ARG A 30 4.69 7.74 11.66
CA ARG A 30 4.44 6.89 10.48
C ARG A 30 2.97 6.56 10.29
N PHE A 31 2.23 6.36 11.37
CA PHE A 31 0.78 6.20 11.30
C PHE A 31 0.08 7.52 10.98
N ASP A 32 0.57 8.65 11.49
CA ASP A 32 0.01 9.98 11.22
C ASP A 32 0.11 10.35 9.74
N ALA A 33 1.09 9.80 9.02
CA ALA A 33 1.16 9.92 7.57
C ALA A 33 -0.10 9.36 6.86
N ILE A 34 -0.70 8.27 7.37
CA ILE A 34 -1.95 7.70 6.82
C ILE A 34 -3.08 8.72 6.94
N ASP A 35 -3.23 9.32 8.12
CA ASP A 35 -4.29 10.30 8.36
C ASP A 35 -4.03 11.60 7.57
N ALA A 36 -2.77 12.04 7.44
CA ALA A 36 -2.41 13.19 6.62
C ALA A 36 -2.73 12.96 5.13
N ILE A 37 -2.41 11.77 4.61
CA ILE A 37 -2.71 11.37 3.23
C ILE A 37 -4.23 11.29 3.02
N GLY A 38 -4.95 10.62 3.93
CA GLY A 38 -6.42 10.50 3.85
C GLY A 38 -7.10 11.86 3.94
N GLN A 39 -6.59 12.76 4.78
CA GLN A 39 -7.08 14.14 4.88
C GLN A 39 -6.82 14.93 3.59
N ALA A 40 -5.63 14.80 3.00
CA ALA A 40 -5.31 15.43 1.73
C ALA A 40 -6.22 14.91 0.63
N ALA A 41 -6.44 13.60 0.55
CA ALA A 41 -7.34 12.99 -0.41
C ALA A 41 -8.77 13.54 -0.27
N ARG A 42 -9.29 13.62 0.96
CA ARG A 42 -10.60 14.24 1.24
C ARG A 42 -10.66 15.71 0.86
N THR A 43 -9.62 16.48 1.19
CA THR A 43 -9.58 17.94 0.94
C THR A 43 -9.54 18.27 -0.56
N HIS A 44 -8.89 17.42 -1.35
CA HIS A 44 -8.70 17.62 -2.78
C HIS A 44 -9.66 16.81 -3.66
N ASP A 45 -10.65 16.15 -3.04
CA ASP A 45 -11.65 15.30 -3.70
C ASP A 45 -10.99 14.20 -4.56
N VAL A 46 -10.06 13.47 -3.96
CA VAL A 46 -9.31 12.37 -4.57
C VAL A 46 -9.89 11.04 -4.10
N SER A 47 -10.44 10.28 -5.05
CA SER A 47 -11.07 8.98 -4.78
C SER A 47 -10.07 7.82 -4.63
N HIS A 48 -8.84 7.97 -5.14
CA HIS A 48 -7.85 6.89 -5.20
C HIS A 48 -6.50 7.33 -4.59
N VAL A 49 -6.05 6.58 -3.58
CA VAL A 49 -4.71 6.69 -3.00
C VAL A 49 -3.91 5.47 -3.38
N LEU A 50 -2.78 5.67 -4.07
CA LEU A 50 -1.85 4.64 -4.49
C LEU A 50 -0.65 4.62 -3.52
N VAL A 51 -0.35 3.46 -2.96
CA VAL A 51 0.81 3.25 -2.08
C VAL A 51 1.74 2.23 -2.73
N ALA A 52 2.81 2.73 -3.36
CA ALA A 52 3.65 1.97 -4.28
C ALA A 52 4.84 1.28 -3.59
N GLY A 53 4.57 0.48 -2.56
CA GLY A 53 5.60 -0.33 -1.89
C GLY A 53 5.94 0.12 -0.47
N ASP A 54 6.53 -0.81 0.27
CA ASP A 54 7.10 -0.65 1.61
C ASP A 54 6.11 0.02 2.59
N VAL A 55 4.89 -0.50 2.62
CA VAL A 55 3.83 -0.11 3.56
C VAL A 55 4.26 -0.50 4.98
N PHE A 56 4.78 -1.70 5.16
CA PHE A 56 5.31 -2.20 6.43
C PHE A 56 6.84 -2.33 6.39
N ASP A 57 7.49 -2.13 7.54
CA ASP A 57 8.96 -2.16 7.65
C ASP A 57 9.56 -3.57 7.53
N THR A 58 8.75 -4.61 7.76
CA THR A 58 9.20 -6.01 7.74
C THR A 58 8.10 -6.94 7.21
N GLU A 59 8.48 -8.18 6.87
CA GLU A 59 7.56 -9.25 6.44
C GLU A 59 6.68 -9.81 7.57
N GLY A 60 6.96 -9.42 8.82
CA GLY A 60 6.32 -9.97 10.01
C GLY A 60 6.03 -8.90 11.07
N PRO A 61 5.30 -7.82 10.72
CA PRO A 61 4.92 -6.81 11.69
C PRO A 61 3.97 -7.43 12.73
N GLU A 62 3.88 -6.82 13.89
CA GLU A 62 2.89 -7.19 14.91
C GLU A 62 1.45 -7.02 14.39
N ASP A 63 0.54 -7.87 14.84
CA ASP A 63 -0.89 -7.78 14.46
C ASP A 63 -1.49 -6.41 14.79
N ARG A 64 -1.06 -5.80 15.91
CA ARG A 64 -1.46 -4.45 16.29
C ARG A 64 -1.11 -3.42 15.22
N THR A 65 0.07 -3.50 14.60
CA THR A 65 0.50 -2.59 13.53
C THR A 65 -0.43 -2.67 12.32
N ILE A 66 -0.82 -3.90 11.92
CA ILE A 66 -1.76 -4.13 10.82
C ILE A 66 -3.14 -3.53 11.16
N VAL A 67 -3.67 -3.86 12.34
CA VAL A 67 -4.99 -3.38 12.78
C VAL A 67 -5.04 -1.85 12.87
N GLN A 68 -3.99 -1.23 13.43
CA GLN A 68 -3.91 0.23 13.54
C GLN A 68 -3.86 0.90 12.16
N ALA A 69 -3.10 0.34 11.21
CA ALA A 69 -3.02 0.86 9.85
C ALA A 69 -4.38 0.82 9.13
N LEU A 70 -5.03 -0.35 9.16
CA LEU A 70 -6.34 -0.55 8.52
C LEU A 70 -7.42 0.33 9.16
N SER A 71 -7.43 0.45 10.50
CA SER A 71 -8.37 1.31 11.21
C SER A 71 -8.19 2.80 10.85
N ARG A 72 -6.96 3.25 10.56
CA ARG A 72 -6.72 4.63 10.09
C ARG A 72 -7.18 4.81 8.65
N MET A 73 -6.88 3.87 7.75
CA MET A 73 -7.35 3.90 6.35
C MET A 73 -8.89 3.91 6.24
N GLU A 74 -9.59 3.16 7.10
CA GLU A 74 -11.05 3.04 7.12
C GLU A 74 -11.76 4.37 7.39
N ARG A 75 -11.11 5.32 8.07
CA ARG A 75 -11.69 6.63 8.41
C ARG A 75 -11.94 7.53 7.21
N TYR A 76 -11.36 7.19 6.06
CA TYR A 76 -11.36 8.03 4.87
C TYR A 76 -12.14 7.37 3.72
N PRO A 77 -12.94 8.14 2.97
CA PRO A 77 -13.80 7.59 1.92
C PRO A 77 -13.04 7.16 0.66
N CYS A 78 -11.76 7.50 0.53
CA CYS A 78 -10.94 7.11 -0.60
C CYS A 78 -10.66 5.60 -0.61
N ARG A 79 -10.41 5.07 -1.81
CA ARG A 79 -9.90 3.72 -2.00
C ARG A 79 -8.37 3.72 -1.92
N TRP A 80 -7.84 2.89 -1.04
CA TRP A 80 -6.41 2.66 -0.86
C TRP A 80 -5.96 1.48 -1.71
N TRP A 81 -4.93 1.66 -2.52
CA TRP A 81 -4.34 0.63 -3.36
C TRP A 81 -2.93 0.37 -2.86
N LEU A 82 -2.73 -0.77 -2.21
CA LEU A 82 -1.47 -1.12 -1.55
C LEU A 82 -0.70 -2.11 -2.41
N LEU A 83 0.46 -1.68 -2.89
CA LEU A 83 1.42 -2.51 -3.60
C LEU A 83 2.47 -3.02 -2.60
N PRO A 84 2.72 -4.35 -2.53
CA PRO A 84 3.86 -4.94 -1.83
C PRO A 84 5.21 -4.42 -2.37
N GLY A 85 6.12 -4.06 -1.46
CA GLY A 85 7.49 -3.67 -1.77
C GLY A 85 8.52 -4.72 -1.35
N ASN A 86 9.76 -4.28 -1.15
CA ASN A 86 10.88 -5.17 -0.80
C ASN A 86 10.83 -5.61 0.67
N HIS A 87 10.37 -4.73 1.56
CA HIS A 87 10.31 -5.00 3.00
C HIS A 87 9.12 -5.86 3.38
N ASP A 88 8.04 -5.70 2.64
CA ASP A 88 6.76 -6.36 2.82
C ASP A 88 6.37 -7.09 1.53
N TYR A 89 7.25 -7.90 0.96
CA TYR A 89 6.97 -8.62 -0.29
C TYR A 89 5.80 -9.62 -0.16
N ALA A 90 5.12 -9.90 -1.27
CA ALA A 90 3.99 -10.82 -1.34
C ALA A 90 4.44 -12.28 -1.30
N ARG A 91 3.96 -13.04 -0.31
CA ARG A 91 4.13 -14.50 -0.24
C ARG A 91 2.91 -15.18 0.35
N ASN A 92 2.66 -16.42 -0.06
CA ASN A 92 1.59 -17.25 0.49
C ASN A 92 1.79 -17.52 1.99
N GLY A 93 0.74 -17.41 2.78
CA GLY A 93 0.76 -17.48 4.24
C GLY A 93 1.44 -16.28 4.91
N GLY A 94 1.73 -15.21 4.15
CA GLY A 94 2.55 -14.07 4.60
C GLY A 94 1.76 -12.91 5.22
N LEU A 95 2.45 -11.78 5.37
CA LEU A 95 1.89 -10.52 5.85
C LEU A 95 0.61 -10.13 5.11
N TRP A 96 0.62 -10.11 3.79
CA TRP A 96 -0.53 -9.64 3.01
C TRP A 96 -1.77 -10.51 3.16
N ASP A 97 -1.64 -11.79 3.51
CA ASP A 97 -2.79 -12.63 3.84
C ASP A 97 -3.41 -12.23 5.19
N ARG A 98 -2.57 -11.86 6.16
CA ARG A 98 -3.02 -11.29 7.44
C ARG A 98 -3.72 -9.95 7.26
N VAL A 99 -3.20 -9.09 6.37
CA VAL A 99 -3.84 -7.82 5.98
C VAL A 99 -5.18 -8.11 5.30
N ARG A 100 -5.21 -9.03 4.32
CA ARG A 100 -6.43 -9.39 3.57
C ARG A 100 -7.53 -9.93 4.47
N ALA A 101 -7.18 -10.71 5.49
CA ALA A 101 -8.14 -11.25 6.45
C ALA A 101 -8.81 -10.19 7.34
N ARG A 102 -8.23 -8.98 7.46
CA ARG A 102 -8.68 -7.90 8.34
C ARG A 102 -9.12 -6.64 7.60
N ARG A 103 -8.88 -6.56 6.29
CA ARG A 103 -9.12 -5.35 5.49
C ARG A 103 -10.60 -5.02 5.38
N THR A 104 -10.87 -3.73 5.19
CA THR A 104 -12.17 -3.20 4.78
C THR A 104 -12.29 -3.14 3.26
N ALA A 105 -13.50 -2.88 2.76
CA ALA A 105 -13.77 -2.85 1.32
C ALA A 105 -13.02 -1.74 0.56
N ASN A 106 -12.64 -0.65 1.23
CA ASN A 106 -11.90 0.46 0.63
C ASN A 106 -10.38 0.23 0.56
N VAL A 107 -9.86 -0.90 1.06
CA VAL A 107 -8.44 -1.27 0.96
C VAL A 107 -8.28 -2.41 -0.05
N MET A 108 -7.59 -2.12 -1.14
CA MET A 108 -7.24 -3.05 -2.21
C MET A 108 -5.78 -3.43 -2.09
N ILE A 109 -5.49 -4.73 -2.15
CA ILE A 109 -4.13 -5.28 -2.01
C ILE A 109 -3.72 -5.87 -3.34
N LEU A 110 -2.61 -5.39 -3.89
CA LEU A 110 -2.13 -5.71 -5.22
C LEU A 110 -1.01 -6.76 -5.16
N THR A 111 -1.31 -7.97 -4.69
CA THR A 111 -0.29 -9.03 -4.50
C THR A 111 0.03 -9.85 -5.74
N GLU A 112 -0.67 -9.61 -6.84
CA GLU A 112 -0.50 -10.33 -8.10
C GLU A 112 -0.32 -9.32 -9.25
N PRO A 113 0.46 -9.66 -10.31
CA PRO A 113 0.60 -8.83 -11.50
C PRO A 113 -0.64 -8.92 -12.40
N HIS A 114 -1.80 -8.60 -11.82
CA HIS A 114 -3.10 -8.65 -12.49
C HIS A 114 -3.71 -7.25 -12.57
N PRO A 115 -3.94 -6.69 -13.77
CA PRO A 115 -4.52 -5.36 -13.94
C PRO A 115 -5.83 -5.18 -13.18
N GLN A 116 -6.00 -4.00 -12.58
CA GLN A 116 -7.21 -3.64 -11.84
C GLN A 116 -7.84 -2.39 -12.46
N GLU A 117 -9.10 -2.48 -12.87
CA GLU A 117 -9.84 -1.30 -13.30
C GLU A 117 -10.24 -0.46 -12.08
N MET A 118 -9.73 0.77 -12.02
CA MET A 118 -9.96 1.71 -10.93
C MET A 118 -11.25 2.51 -11.15
N GLU A 119 -11.42 2.99 -12.38
CA GLU A 119 -12.55 3.73 -12.93
C GLU A 119 -12.76 3.24 -14.37
N ASP A 120 -13.91 3.55 -14.99
CA ASP A 120 -14.22 3.15 -16.37
C ASP A 120 -13.06 3.46 -17.35
N GLY A 121 -12.42 2.45 -17.91
CA GLY A 121 -11.28 2.61 -18.82
C GLY A 121 -10.00 3.16 -18.18
N VAL A 122 -9.89 3.21 -16.85
CA VAL A 122 -8.66 3.57 -16.13
C VAL A 122 -8.15 2.37 -15.36
N TRP A 123 -6.96 1.91 -15.72
CA TRP A 123 -6.40 0.65 -15.23
C TRP A 123 -5.12 0.89 -14.44
N LEU A 124 -4.97 0.14 -13.33
CA LEU A 124 -3.74 0.03 -12.56
C LEU A 124 -3.01 -1.26 -12.97
N LEU A 125 -1.73 -1.17 -13.29
CA LEU A 125 -0.85 -2.28 -13.66
C LEU A 125 0.11 -2.59 -12.50
N PRO A 126 -0.25 -3.51 -11.60
CA PRO A 126 0.59 -3.81 -10.46
C PRO A 126 1.81 -4.65 -10.86
N ALA A 127 2.96 -4.32 -10.27
CA ALA A 127 4.21 -5.08 -10.34
C ALA A 127 4.68 -5.44 -8.92
N PRO A 128 3.96 -6.32 -8.19
CA PRO A 128 4.29 -6.62 -6.81
C PRO A 128 5.59 -7.40 -6.70
N LEU A 129 6.37 -7.10 -5.67
CA LEU A 129 7.56 -7.88 -5.36
C LEU A 129 7.16 -9.12 -4.55
N THR A 130 7.60 -10.30 -4.98
CA THR A 130 7.34 -11.59 -4.33
C THR A 130 8.52 -12.08 -3.47
N HIS A 131 9.64 -11.37 -3.55
CA HIS A 131 10.85 -11.60 -2.79
C HIS A 131 11.48 -10.26 -2.40
N ARG A 132 12.26 -10.25 -1.30
CA ARG A 132 13.01 -9.07 -0.86
C ARG A 132 14.01 -8.55 -1.89
N HIS A 133 14.57 -9.46 -2.68
CA HIS A 133 15.49 -9.15 -3.76
C HIS A 133 14.94 -9.83 -5.01
N ASN A 134 14.31 -9.05 -5.87
CA ASN A 134 13.82 -9.54 -7.15
C ASN A 134 14.91 -9.36 -8.20
N LEU A 135 15.32 -10.45 -8.87
CA LEU A 135 16.33 -10.41 -9.92
C LEU A 135 15.71 -10.13 -11.30
N ASP A 136 14.46 -10.56 -11.48
CA ASP A 136 13.69 -10.32 -12.70
C ASP A 136 13.04 -8.93 -12.67
N ASP A 137 12.85 -8.34 -13.85
CA ASP A 137 12.14 -7.07 -14.00
C ASP A 137 10.64 -7.28 -13.67
N PRO A 138 10.14 -6.73 -12.55
CA PRO A 138 8.74 -6.93 -12.17
C PRO A 138 7.76 -6.21 -13.10
N THR A 139 8.25 -5.35 -14.01
CA THR A 139 7.45 -4.59 -14.97
C THR A 139 7.41 -5.19 -16.37
N ALA A 140 8.11 -6.32 -16.59
CA ALA A 140 8.25 -6.94 -17.92
C ALA A 140 6.90 -7.25 -18.61
N GLU A 141 5.84 -7.51 -17.85
CA GLU A 141 4.50 -7.84 -18.37
C GLU A 141 3.60 -6.61 -18.61
N PHE A 142 4.09 -5.39 -18.36
CA PHE A 142 3.25 -4.18 -18.51
C PHE A 142 2.75 -3.98 -19.93
N ASP A 143 3.53 -4.34 -20.95
CA ASP A 143 3.10 -4.18 -22.35
C ASP A 143 2.06 -5.22 -22.79
N THR A 144 2.03 -6.38 -22.12
CA THR A 144 1.17 -7.53 -22.48
C THR A 144 -0.09 -7.64 -21.62
N MET A 145 -0.14 -6.92 -20.48
CA MET A 145 -1.29 -6.86 -19.59
C MET A 145 -2.57 -6.37 -20.29
N ALA A 146 -3.56 -7.25 -20.38
CA ALA A 146 -4.84 -6.95 -21.00
C ALA A 146 -5.63 -5.90 -20.18
N THR A 147 -5.92 -4.76 -20.82
CA THR A 147 -6.74 -3.68 -20.26
C THR A 147 -7.79 -3.27 -21.29
N PRO A 148 -8.89 -4.03 -21.45
CA PRO A 148 -9.91 -3.77 -22.46
C PRO A 148 -10.53 -2.38 -22.30
N GLY A 149 -10.68 -1.64 -23.40
CA GLY A 149 -11.26 -0.30 -23.36
C GLY A 149 -10.42 0.74 -22.61
N ALA A 150 -9.15 0.46 -22.31
CA ALA A 150 -8.29 1.38 -21.57
C ALA A 150 -8.13 2.73 -22.29
N ARG A 151 -8.46 3.78 -21.55
CA ARG A 151 -8.21 5.19 -21.84
C ARG A 151 -6.96 5.69 -21.12
N LEU A 152 -6.62 5.07 -19.99
CA LEU A 152 -5.43 5.34 -19.19
C LEU A 152 -4.93 4.06 -18.51
N ARG A 153 -3.62 3.86 -18.50
CA ARG A 153 -2.91 2.79 -17.78
C ARG A 153 -1.91 3.46 -16.83
N ILE A 154 -1.96 3.10 -15.55
CA ILE A 154 -1.13 3.61 -14.46
C ILE A 154 -0.29 2.48 -13.91
#